data_AF-A0A2A4QPY2-F1
#
_entry.id   AF-A0A2A4QPY2-F1
#
_cell.length_a   1.000
_cell.length_b   1.000
_cell.length_c   1.000
_cell.angle_alpha   90.00
_cell.angle_beta   90.00
_cell.angle_gamma   90.00
#
_symmetry.space_group_name_H-M   'P 1'
#
loop_
_entity.id
_entity.type
_entity.pdbx_description
1 polymer ?
#
loop_
_entity_poly.entity_id
_entity_poly.type
_entity_poly.pdbx_seq_one_letter_code
_entity_poly.pdbx_strand_id
1 'polypeptide(L)'
;MTRWIFYILTATFLLFGHKSNGQAAKDFTTDCNTFKTGIFKLVDYGVYTIVRSDNKQRENDALTGLISEMDIKWLTDCTYILFNRKVIKGVDKAPPKMNLDTFYNEIIHIDGNRYTVATTFKKLDFTAEAILVKVDSSSLFRDISDLPEFKEFNGTTRGGTLIDVNYSVAYRQKTEKKNEYLLAFEEVFTIDHRGSFLLLDTTTFQMKAKQYIATSDCRYDGKQDKEIVAIYASNNDNEEAKIIRAWRVNRKTLKIEGVEIGKVKYKVADNNLFYWNE
;
A
#
# COMPACT_ATOMS: atom_id res chain seq x y z
N MET A 1 22.03 -8.02 12.93
CA MET A 1 22.53 -7.58 11.60
C MET A 1 22.43 -8.74 10.61
N THR A 2 21.22 -9.26 10.38
CA THR A 2 20.96 -10.47 9.55
C THR A 2 19.43 -10.65 9.42
N ARG A 3 18.79 -9.96 8.47
CA ARG A 3 17.36 -10.16 8.17
C ARG A 3 17.04 -10.41 6.69
N TRP A 4 18.00 -10.24 5.78
CA TRP A 4 17.77 -10.44 4.35
C TRP A 4 17.98 -11.89 3.87
N ILE A 5 18.83 -12.68 4.56
CA ILE A 5 19.15 -14.07 4.13
C ILE A 5 18.29 -15.13 4.85
N PHE A 6 17.57 -14.78 5.92
CA PHE A 6 16.88 -15.78 6.76
C PHE A 6 15.42 -16.08 6.40
N TYR A 7 14.75 -15.30 5.55
CA TYR A 7 13.31 -15.53 5.28
C TYR A 7 13.01 -16.40 4.06
N ILE A 8 14.04 -16.89 3.35
CA ILE A 8 13.89 -17.82 2.22
C ILE A 8 14.06 -19.29 2.66
N LEU A 9 14.43 -19.57 3.92
CA LEU A 9 14.89 -20.91 4.35
C LEU A 9 13.99 -21.66 5.35
N THR A 10 12.75 -21.22 5.58
CA THR A 10 11.76 -21.97 6.38
C THR A 10 10.42 -22.13 5.66
N ALA A 11 10.43 -22.55 4.41
CA ALA A 11 9.28 -23.19 3.78
C ALA A 11 9.50 -24.70 3.88
N THR A 12 9.02 -25.29 4.98
CA THR A 12 9.02 -26.74 5.17
C THR A 12 8.25 -27.37 4.02
N PHE A 13 8.98 -28.04 3.15
CA PHE A 13 8.49 -28.92 2.09
C PHE A 13 7.55 -29.98 2.72
N LEU A 14 6.24 -29.75 2.67
CA LEU A 14 5.24 -30.80 2.76
C LEU A 14 4.95 -31.27 1.32
N LEU A 15 5.73 -32.25 0.88
CA LEU A 15 5.42 -33.04 -0.31
C LEU A 15 4.17 -33.89 -0.04
N PHE A 16 2.99 -33.31 -0.28
CA PHE A 16 1.81 -34.11 -0.60
C PHE A 16 1.75 -34.29 -2.11
N GLY A 17 2.25 -35.44 -2.57
CA GLY A 17 1.98 -35.94 -3.91
C GLY A 17 0.51 -36.26 -4.05
N HIS A 18 -0.25 -35.33 -4.63
CA HIS A 18 -1.60 -35.60 -5.12
C HIS A 18 -1.57 -35.56 -6.65
N LYS A 19 -1.72 -36.75 -7.27
CA LYS A 19 -2.08 -36.88 -8.67
C LYS A 19 -3.50 -36.34 -8.82
N SER A 20 -3.65 -35.12 -9.33
CA SER A 20 -4.95 -34.62 -9.79
C SER A 20 -5.20 -35.08 -11.23
N ASN A 21 -6.30 -35.80 -11.41
CA ASN A 21 -6.90 -36.10 -12.69
C ASN A 21 -7.37 -34.81 -13.37
N GLY A 22 -7.03 -34.68 -14.66
CA GLY A 22 -7.73 -33.92 -15.69
C GLY A 22 -8.52 -32.68 -15.25
N GLN A 23 -7.80 -31.60 -14.97
CA GLN A 23 -8.39 -30.26 -14.92
C GLN A 23 -8.05 -29.56 -16.23
N ALA A 24 -9.07 -29.10 -16.95
CA ALA A 24 -8.93 -28.42 -18.23
C ALA A 24 -7.83 -27.34 -18.14
N ALA A 25 -6.84 -27.41 -19.03
CA ALA A 25 -5.79 -26.41 -19.11
C ALA A 25 -6.44 -25.03 -19.28
N LYS A 26 -6.32 -24.17 -18.27
CA LYS A 26 -6.59 -22.74 -18.46
C LYS A 26 -5.67 -22.28 -19.58
N ASP A 27 -6.24 -21.75 -20.67
CA ASP A 27 -5.47 -21.09 -21.71
C ASP A 27 -4.73 -19.91 -21.07
N PHE A 28 -3.42 -20.09 -20.87
CA PHE A 28 -2.55 -19.03 -20.41
C PHE A 28 -2.33 -18.06 -21.56
N THR A 29 -2.80 -16.83 -21.42
CA THR A 29 -2.50 -15.79 -22.40
C THR A 29 -1.03 -15.40 -22.27
N THR A 30 -0.28 -15.40 -23.38
CA THR A 30 1.14 -15.02 -23.41
C THR A 30 1.36 -13.56 -23.81
N ASP A 31 0.34 -12.70 -23.74
CA ASP A 31 0.50 -11.30 -24.15
C ASP A 31 1.23 -10.45 -23.08
N CYS A 32 2.53 -10.68 -23.00
CA CYS A 32 3.46 -9.98 -22.13
C CYS A 32 3.60 -8.49 -22.48
N ASN A 33 3.18 -8.06 -23.68
CA ASN A 33 3.27 -6.65 -24.08
C ASN A 33 2.49 -5.74 -23.14
N THR A 34 1.36 -6.21 -22.63
CA THR A 34 0.55 -5.48 -21.65
C THR A 34 1.28 -5.22 -20.33
N PHE A 35 2.36 -5.95 -20.01
CA PHE A 35 3.15 -5.79 -18.77
C PHE A 35 4.50 -5.09 -19.00
N LYS A 36 4.79 -4.65 -20.24
CA LYS A 36 6.05 -3.96 -20.55
C LYS A 36 6.18 -2.62 -19.84
N THR A 37 5.06 -1.93 -19.63
CA THR A 37 4.99 -0.64 -18.95
C THR A 37 3.81 -0.59 -17.98
N GLY A 38 3.90 0.30 -17.00
CA GLY A 38 2.84 0.57 -16.03
C GLY A 38 3.33 0.56 -14.60
N ILE A 39 2.36 0.48 -13.68
CA ILE A 39 2.58 0.44 -12.24
C ILE A 39 2.23 -0.97 -11.76
N PHE A 40 3.11 -1.55 -10.95
CA PHE A 40 2.96 -2.92 -10.46
C PHE A 40 3.17 -2.99 -8.96
N LYS A 41 2.52 -3.98 -8.33
CA LYS A 41 2.69 -4.33 -6.92
C LYS A 41 3.18 -5.75 -6.76
N LEU A 42 4.09 -5.94 -5.81
CA LEU A 42 4.56 -7.25 -5.40
C LEU A 42 3.60 -7.86 -4.36
N VAL A 43 2.95 -8.98 -4.67
CA VAL A 43 1.89 -9.58 -3.83
C VAL A 43 2.42 -10.07 -2.49
N ASP A 44 3.53 -10.81 -2.50
CA ASP A 44 3.99 -11.54 -1.30
C ASP A 44 4.79 -10.66 -0.33
N TYR A 45 5.25 -9.51 -0.82
CA TYR A 45 6.06 -8.58 -0.04
C TYR A 45 5.38 -7.24 0.19
N GLY A 46 4.16 -7.05 -0.32
CA GLY A 46 3.14 -6.06 0.04
C GLY A 46 3.51 -4.58 -0.02
N VAL A 47 4.78 -4.23 -0.12
CA VAL A 47 5.32 -2.91 0.20
C VAL A 47 6.22 -2.39 -0.95
N TYR A 48 6.34 -3.17 -2.02
CA TYR A 48 7.09 -2.82 -3.23
C TYR A 48 6.16 -2.34 -4.33
N THR A 49 6.27 -1.06 -4.67
CA THR A 49 5.67 -0.49 -5.89
C THR A 49 6.74 -0.39 -6.97
N ILE A 50 6.42 -0.89 -8.16
CA ILE A 50 7.28 -0.82 -9.34
C ILE A 50 6.62 0.09 -10.37
N VAL A 51 7.32 1.13 -10.81
CA VAL A 51 6.92 1.98 -11.93
C VAL A 51 7.86 1.68 -13.10
N ARG A 52 7.32 1.19 -14.22
CA ARG A 52 8.10 0.75 -15.36
C ARG A 52 7.71 1.52 -16.63
N SER A 53 8.71 2.07 -17.31
CA SER A 53 8.62 2.58 -18.68
C SER A 53 9.34 1.63 -19.64
N ASP A 54 9.42 2.00 -20.92
CA ASP A 54 10.11 1.20 -21.94
C ASP A 54 11.60 1.00 -21.66
N ASN A 55 12.23 1.91 -20.91
CA ASN A 55 13.68 1.96 -20.71
C ASN A 55 14.11 2.17 -19.25
N LYS A 56 13.19 2.42 -18.32
CA LYS A 56 13.48 2.54 -16.88
C LYS A 56 12.52 1.72 -16.02
N GLN A 57 13.02 1.25 -14.88
CA GLN A 57 12.21 0.72 -13.79
C GLN A 57 12.60 1.41 -12.49
N ARG A 58 11.61 1.95 -11.77
CA ARG A 58 11.76 2.50 -10.43
C ARG A 58 11.03 1.60 -9.44
N GLU A 59 11.72 1.27 -8.35
CA GLU A 59 11.18 0.46 -7.27
C GLU A 59 11.17 1.28 -6.00
N ASN A 60 10.04 1.26 -5.30
CA ASN A 60 9.88 1.88 -3.99
C ASN A 60 9.51 0.80 -2.97
N ASP A 61 10.39 0.58 -2.01
CA ASP A 61 10.15 -0.21 -0.81
C ASP A 61 9.65 0.73 0.29
N ALA A 62 8.34 0.79 0.48
CA ALA A 62 7.74 1.66 1.49
C ALA A 62 8.07 1.25 2.94
N LEU A 63 8.58 0.03 3.20
CA LEU A 63 8.95 -0.43 4.54
C LEU A 63 10.29 0.19 4.97
N THR A 64 11.24 0.24 4.04
CA THR A 64 12.57 0.79 4.30
C THR A 64 12.72 2.23 3.83
N GLY A 65 11.75 2.74 3.08
CA GLY A 65 11.82 4.03 2.38
C GLY A 65 12.88 4.04 1.27
N LEU A 66 13.35 2.88 0.84
CA LEU A 66 14.35 2.73 -0.21
C LEU A 66 13.68 2.93 -1.57
N ILE A 67 14.22 3.87 -2.34
CA ILE A 67 13.85 4.10 -3.73
C ILE A 67 15.07 3.83 -4.58
N SER A 68 14.94 2.90 -5.53
CA SER A 68 15.98 2.62 -6.52
C SER A 68 15.43 2.71 -7.94
N GLU A 69 16.32 3.05 -8.87
CA GLU A 69 16.05 3.12 -10.30
C GLU A 69 17.03 2.20 -11.05
N MET A 70 16.55 1.56 -12.10
CA MET A 70 17.29 0.65 -12.97
C MET A 70 16.97 0.96 -14.42
N ASP A 71 17.93 0.68 -15.31
CA ASP A 71 17.69 0.61 -16.75
C ASP A 71 16.99 -0.72 -17.07
N ILE A 72 16.04 -0.70 -18.00
CA ILE A 72 15.41 -1.92 -18.53
C ILE A 72 15.73 -2.07 -20.02
N LYS A 73 15.99 -3.31 -20.44
CA LYS A 73 16.08 -3.68 -21.86
C LYS A 73 15.27 -4.95 -22.10
N TRP A 74 14.21 -4.81 -22.88
CA TRP A 74 13.44 -5.95 -23.40
C TRP A 74 14.27 -6.73 -24.41
N LEU A 75 14.35 -8.05 -24.21
CA LEU A 75 15.05 -8.98 -25.10
C LEU A 75 14.06 -9.70 -26.02
N THR A 76 12.87 -10.00 -25.49
CA THR A 76 11.72 -10.53 -26.22
C THR A 76 10.45 -9.88 -25.67
N ASP A 77 9.27 -10.40 -26.01
CA ASP A 77 8.02 -9.93 -25.43
C ASP A 77 7.88 -10.27 -23.94
N CYS A 78 8.42 -11.41 -23.50
CA CYS A 78 8.30 -11.89 -22.12
C CYS A 78 9.61 -11.86 -21.34
N THR A 79 10.74 -11.51 -21.96
CA THR A 79 12.04 -11.48 -21.28
C THR A 79 12.69 -10.10 -21.34
N TYR A 80 13.28 -9.69 -20.22
CA TYR A 80 13.96 -8.41 -20.09
C TYR A 80 15.10 -8.48 -19.07
N ILE A 81 16.04 -7.54 -19.17
CA ILE A 81 17.06 -7.35 -18.16
C ILE A 81 16.86 -6.03 -17.43
N LEU A 82 17.15 -6.03 -16.13
CA LEU A 82 17.30 -4.81 -15.32
C LEU A 82 18.76 -4.65 -14.97
N PHE A 83 19.33 -3.46 -15.14
CA PHE A 83 20.75 -3.21 -14.92
C PHE A 83 21.01 -1.78 -14.47
N ASN A 84 22.26 -1.47 -14.12
CA ASN A 84 22.69 -0.14 -13.66
C ASN A 84 21.86 0.39 -12.48
N ARG A 85 21.61 -0.44 -11.47
CA ARG A 85 20.83 -0.03 -10.30
C ARG A 85 21.46 1.17 -9.60
N LYS A 86 20.66 2.21 -9.40
CA LYS A 86 21.01 3.42 -8.66
C LYS A 86 20.03 3.63 -7.52
N VAL A 87 20.56 3.83 -6.31
CA VAL A 87 19.76 4.22 -5.14
C VAL A 87 19.52 5.72 -5.22
N ILE A 88 18.25 6.11 -5.22
CA ILE A 88 17.80 7.51 -5.31
C ILE A 88 17.54 8.08 -3.90
N LYS A 89 16.96 7.26 -3.01
CA LYS A 89 16.65 7.63 -1.63
C LYS A 89 16.71 6.40 -0.73
N GLY A 90 17.02 6.60 0.55
CA GLY A 90 17.05 5.55 1.56
C GLY A 90 18.41 4.87 1.67
N VAL A 91 18.51 3.92 2.63
CA VAL A 91 19.75 3.18 2.89
C VAL A 91 19.67 1.83 2.20
N ASP A 92 20.57 1.60 1.26
CA ASP A 92 20.71 0.30 0.62
C ASP A 92 21.29 -0.72 1.61
N LYS A 93 20.49 -1.72 1.96
CA LYS A 93 20.89 -2.79 2.88
C LYS A 93 21.42 -4.01 2.12
N ALA A 94 21.51 -3.94 0.80
CA ALA A 94 22.14 -4.99 0.01
C ALA A 94 23.60 -5.19 0.46
N PRO A 95 24.06 -6.44 0.66
CA PRO A 95 25.44 -6.70 1.00
C PRO A 95 26.39 -6.10 -0.04
N PRO A 96 27.47 -5.38 0.34
CA PRO A 96 28.39 -4.76 -0.61
C PRO A 96 29.03 -5.73 -1.61
N LYS A 97 29.07 -7.02 -1.27
CA LYS A 97 29.62 -8.11 -2.09
C LYS A 97 28.60 -8.78 -3.01
N MET A 98 27.31 -8.50 -2.83
CA MET A 98 26.27 -8.88 -3.77
C MET A 98 26.36 -7.90 -4.95
N ASN A 99 27.29 -8.15 -5.86
CA ASN A 99 27.32 -7.48 -7.15
C ASN A 99 26.08 -7.96 -7.95
N LEU A 100 24.97 -7.28 -7.67
CA LEU A 100 23.65 -7.46 -8.27
C LEU A 100 23.48 -6.47 -9.42
N ASP A 101 24.49 -6.40 -10.30
CA ASP A 101 24.52 -5.41 -11.38
C ASP A 101 23.47 -5.67 -12.46
N THR A 102 23.01 -6.93 -12.61
CA THR A 102 22.04 -7.29 -13.67
C THR A 102 21.10 -8.42 -13.23
N PHE A 103 19.80 -8.18 -13.40
CA PHE A 103 18.73 -9.14 -13.19
C PHE A 103 18.17 -9.60 -14.54
N TYR A 104 18.03 -10.91 -14.72
CA TYR A 104 17.43 -11.50 -15.91
C TYR A 104 16.03 -11.94 -15.56
N ASN A 105 15.02 -11.38 -16.21
CA ASN A 105 13.63 -11.56 -15.85
C ASN A 105 12.87 -12.22 -17.01
N GLU A 106 12.01 -13.17 -16.68
CA GLU A 106 11.11 -13.85 -17.59
C GLU A 106 9.69 -13.86 -17.00
N ILE A 107 8.71 -13.37 -17.75
CA ILE A 107 7.30 -13.50 -17.41
C ILE A 107 6.88 -14.93 -17.78
N ILE A 108 6.70 -15.78 -16.77
CA ILE A 108 6.46 -17.21 -16.94
C ILE A 108 4.99 -17.60 -16.85
N HIS A 109 4.14 -16.75 -16.28
CA HIS A 109 2.72 -17.01 -16.13
C HIS A 109 1.93 -15.70 -16.03
N ILE A 110 0.78 -15.61 -16.70
CA ILE A 110 -0.14 -14.45 -16.66
C ILE A 110 -1.54 -14.94 -16.27
N ASP A 111 -2.18 -14.23 -15.36
CA ASP A 111 -3.57 -14.43 -14.91
C ASP A 111 -4.25 -13.06 -14.74
N GLY A 112 -4.97 -12.62 -15.79
CA GLY A 112 -5.63 -11.32 -15.79
C GLY A 112 -4.64 -10.15 -15.70
N ASN A 113 -4.75 -9.35 -14.63
CA ASN A 113 -3.81 -8.26 -14.35
C ASN A 113 -2.59 -8.71 -13.53
N ARG A 114 -2.44 -10.01 -13.26
CA ARG A 114 -1.34 -10.57 -12.46
C ARG A 114 -0.40 -11.33 -13.38
N TYR A 115 0.88 -11.33 -13.04
CA TYR A 115 1.86 -12.20 -13.68
C TYR A 115 2.92 -12.67 -12.71
N THR A 116 3.45 -13.86 -12.94
CA THR A 116 4.62 -14.40 -12.24
C THR A 116 5.85 -14.10 -13.07
N VAL A 117 6.87 -13.53 -12.42
CA VAL A 117 8.18 -13.28 -13.01
C VAL A 117 9.21 -14.18 -12.34
N ALA A 118 10.02 -14.86 -13.14
CA ALA A 118 11.23 -15.53 -12.70
C ALA A 118 12.41 -14.59 -12.90
N THR A 119 13.16 -14.32 -11.83
CA THR A 119 14.33 -13.45 -11.82
C THR A 119 15.58 -14.25 -11.52
N THR A 120 16.47 -14.38 -12.50
CA THR A 120 17.75 -15.10 -12.38
C THR A 120 18.90 -14.14 -12.10
N PHE A 121 19.72 -14.51 -11.11
CA PHE A 121 20.93 -13.83 -10.69
C PHE A 121 22.15 -14.67 -11.08
N LYS A 122 22.66 -14.49 -12.32
CA LYS A 122 23.70 -15.38 -12.89
C LYS A 122 24.94 -15.56 -12.03
N LYS A 123 25.39 -14.53 -11.30
CA LYS A 123 26.57 -14.61 -10.43
C LYS A 123 26.35 -15.46 -9.17
N LEU A 124 25.09 -15.72 -8.82
CA LEU A 124 24.70 -16.47 -7.63
C LEU A 124 24.10 -17.85 -7.97
N ASP A 125 23.96 -18.17 -9.25
CA ASP A 125 23.26 -19.38 -9.73
C ASP A 125 21.91 -19.60 -9.01
N PHE A 126 21.12 -18.53 -8.94
CA PHE A 126 19.89 -18.47 -8.18
C PHE A 126 18.77 -17.84 -9.03
N THR A 127 17.57 -18.41 -8.92
CA THR A 127 16.34 -17.87 -9.52
C THR A 127 15.30 -17.70 -8.41
N ALA A 128 14.74 -16.49 -8.31
CA ALA A 128 13.58 -16.21 -7.46
C ALA A 128 12.35 -16.03 -8.34
N GLU A 129 11.19 -16.43 -7.84
CA GLU A 129 9.92 -16.12 -8.49
C GLU A 129 9.14 -15.12 -7.64
N ALA A 130 8.36 -14.26 -8.30
CA ALA A 130 7.46 -13.37 -7.61
C ALA A 130 6.22 -13.05 -8.43
N ILE A 131 5.11 -12.76 -7.74
CA ILE A 131 3.85 -12.36 -8.37
C ILE A 131 3.73 -10.83 -8.35
N LEU A 132 3.57 -10.26 -9.54
CA LEU A 132 3.31 -8.85 -9.76
C LEU A 132 1.87 -8.61 -10.22
N VAL A 133 1.22 -7.60 -9.67
CA VAL A 133 -0.13 -7.17 -10.04
C VAL A 133 -0.02 -5.82 -10.72
N LYS A 134 -0.47 -5.72 -11.97
CA LYS A 134 -0.60 -4.45 -12.68
C LYS A 134 -1.76 -3.64 -12.10
N VAL A 135 -1.46 -2.41 -11.77
CA VAL A 135 -2.38 -1.42 -11.22
C VAL A 135 -2.91 -0.60 -12.38
N ASP A 136 -4.22 -0.39 -12.43
CA ASP A 136 -4.84 0.49 -13.39
C ASP A 136 -4.53 1.95 -13.03
N SER A 137 -3.62 2.59 -13.77
CA SER A 137 -3.22 3.96 -13.51
C SER A 137 -4.35 4.97 -13.67
N SER A 138 -5.42 4.65 -14.40
CA SER A 138 -6.59 5.52 -14.53
C SER A 138 -7.43 5.59 -13.24
N SER A 139 -7.23 4.62 -12.35
CA SER A 139 -7.84 4.56 -11.02
C SER A 139 -6.99 5.19 -9.91
N LEU A 140 -5.88 5.84 -10.27
CA LEU A 140 -5.00 6.51 -9.33
C LEU A 140 -5.24 8.02 -9.33
N PHE A 141 -5.48 8.55 -8.13
CA PHE A 141 -5.82 9.95 -7.91
C PHE A 141 -4.73 10.64 -7.08
N ARG A 142 -4.65 11.96 -7.18
CA ARG A 142 -3.71 12.75 -6.35
C ARG A 142 -4.43 13.53 -5.28
N ASP A 143 -5.64 13.96 -5.57
CA ASP A 143 -6.56 14.54 -4.61
C ASP A 143 -7.95 13.92 -4.80
N ILE A 144 -8.70 13.78 -3.71
CA ILE A 144 -10.07 13.24 -3.78
C ILE A 144 -11.00 14.12 -4.64
N SER A 145 -10.67 15.41 -4.78
CA SER A 145 -11.39 16.33 -5.67
C SER A 145 -11.14 16.09 -7.16
N ASP A 146 -10.18 15.23 -7.52
CA ASP A 146 -10.00 14.73 -8.90
C ASP A 146 -11.20 13.85 -9.33
N LEU A 147 -11.95 13.30 -8.37
CA LEU A 147 -13.14 12.49 -8.62
C LEU A 147 -14.39 13.39 -8.78
N PRO A 148 -15.12 13.30 -9.92
CA PRO A 148 -16.27 14.15 -10.18
C PRO A 148 -17.34 14.14 -9.08
N GLU A 149 -17.63 12.99 -8.49
CA GLU A 149 -18.61 12.80 -7.43
C GLU A 149 -18.20 13.44 -6.09
N PHE A 150 -16.92 13.75 -5.89
CA PHE A 150 -16.40 14.34 -4.66
C PHE A 150 -15.88 15.76 -4.83
N LYS A 151 -16.11 16.38 -5.99
CA LYS A 151 -15.67 17.75 -6.29
C LYS A 151 -16.13 18.80 -5.26
N GLU A 152 -17.27 18.57 -4.61
CA GLU A 152 -17.81 19.44 -3.57
C GLU A 152 -17.08 19.32 -2.22
N PHE A 153 -16.27 18.28 -2.00
CA PHE A 153 -15.47 18.04 -0.80
C PHE A 153 -14.09 18.69 -0.89
N ASN A 154 -14.08 19.99 -1.21
CA ASN A 154 -12.86 20.81 -1.33
C ASN A 154 -12.81 21.94 -0.28
N GLY A 155 -13.39 21.69 0.90
CA GLY A 155 -13.36 22.62 2.02
C GLY A 155 -11.96 22.81 2.61
N THR A 156 -11.80 23.86 3.42
CA THR A 156 -10.51 24.20 4.05
C THR A 156 -10.07 23.17 5.09
N THR A 157 -11.02 22.47 5.72
CA THR A 157 -10.71 21.42 6.68
C THR A 157 -10.37 20.14 5.92
N ARG A 158 -9.08 19.80 5.96
CA ARG A 158 -8.54 18.56 5.42
C ARG A 158 -7.59 17.94 6.42
N GLY A 159 -7.58 16.62 6.47
CA GLY A 159 -6.59 15.86 7.22
C GLY A 159 -6.47 14.46 6.65
N GLY A 160 -5.47 13.75 7.14
CA GLY A 160 -5.26 12.36 6.81
C GLY A 160 -4.15 11.78 7.67
N THR A 161 -4.18 10.47 7.81
CA THR A 161 -3.19 9.74 8.59
C THR A 161 -2.88 8.44 7.87
N LEU A 162 -1.59 8.12 7.78
CA LEU A 162 -1.14 6.78 7.39
C LEU A 162 -1.54 5.79 8.50
N ILE A 163 -2.31 4.78 8.11
CA ILE A 163 -2.63 3.63 8.95
C ILE A 163 -1.39 2.74 9.03
N ASP A 164 -0.74 2.55 7.87
CA ASP A 164 0.56 1.91 7.70
C ASP A 164 1.28 2.47 6.46
N VAL A 165 2.28 1.73 5.95
CA VAL A 165 3.08 2.10 4.78
C VAL A 165 2.31 2.14 3.44
N ASN A 166 1.17 1.44 3.35
CA ASN A 166 0.40 1.27 2.12
C ASN A 166 -1.01 1.83 2.21
N TYR A 167 -1.50 2.18 3.38
CA TYR A 167 -2.88 2.59 3.58
C TYR A 167 -2.96 3.89 4.36
N SER A 168 -3.83 4.78 3.89
CA SER A 168 -4.20 6.01 4.59
C SER A 168 -5.69 6.08 4.80
N VAL A 169 -6.06 6.90 5.78
CA VAL A 169 -7.38 7.49 5.84
C VAL A 169 -7.24 8.99 5.60
N ALA A 170 -8.12 9.55 4.78
CA ALA A 170 -8.24 10.97 4.57
C ALA A 170 -9.65 11.44 4.91
N TYR A 171 -9.79 12.71 5.28
CA TYR A 171 -11.10 13.34 5.37
C TYR A 171 -11.08 14.74 4.75
N ARG A 172 -12.25 15.11 4.23
CA ARG A 172 -12.48 16.41 3.60
C ARG A 172 -13.84 16.95 3.99
N GLN A 173 -13.90 18.25 4.25
CA GLN A 173 -15.14 18.98 4.48
C GLN A 173 -15.79 19.39 3.16
N LYS A 174 -17.12 19.36 3.12
CA LYS A 174 -17.91 19.88 2.00
C LYS A 174 -17.91 21.41 1.99
N THR A 175 -17.74 22.02 0.81
CA THR A 175 -17.58 23.48 0.67
C THR A 175 -18.81 24.25 1.13
N GLU A 176 -20.01 23.85 0.68
CA GLU A 176 -21.26 24.57 0.97
C GLU A 176 -21.85 24.21 2.33
N LYS A 177 -21.58 22.99 2.83
CA LYS A 177 -22.11 22.46 4.09
C LYS A 177 -20.97 22.12 5.02
N LYS A 178 -20.52 23.13 5.78
CA LYS A 178 -19.35 23.02 6.67
C LYS A 178 -19.48 21.95 7.77
N ASN A 179 -20.66 21.42 8.03
CA ASN A 179 -20.85 20.32 8.97
C ASN A 179 -20.82 18.93 8.32
N GLU A 180 -20.71 18.84 6.99
CA GLU A 180 -20.70 17.58 6.23
C GLU A 180 -19.27 17.25 5.77
N TYR A 181 -18.88 16.00 5.96
CA TYR A 181 -17.53 15.51 5.71
C TYR A 181 -17.55 14.19 4.96
N LEU A 182 -16.52 13.97 4.16
CA LEU A 182 -16.17 12.71 3.51
C LEU A 182 -15.02 12.08 4.29
N LEU A 183 -15.16 10.79 4.61
CA LEU A 183 -14.07 9.92 5.02
C LEU A 183 -13.70 9.03 3.83
N ALA A 184 -12.42 9.00 3.46
CA ALA A 184 -11.90 8.19 2.37
C ALA A 184 -10.87 7.20 2.92
N PHE A 185 -11.04 5.93 2.59
CA PHE A 185 -10.04 4.89 2.82
C PHE A 185 -9.25 4.66 1.54
N GLU A 186 -7.95 4.78 1.65
CA GLU A 186 -7.05 4.93 0.51
C GLU A 186 -5.93 3.89 0.59
N GLU A 187 -5.57 3.33 -0.55
CA GLU A 187 -4.30 2.64 -0.72
C GLU A 187 -3.30 3.59 -1.36
N VAL A 188 -2.17 3.82 -0.70
CA VAL A 188 -1.16 4.81 -1.05
C VAL A 188 -0.11 4.23 -1.98
N PHE A 189 0.22 5.01 -3.00
CA PHE A 189 1.29 4.76 -3.96
C PHE A 189 2.22 5.95 -3.95
N THR A 190 3.52 5.72 -3.96
CA THR A 190 4.48 6.80 -4.22
C THR A 190 4.98 6.70 -5.65
N ILE A 191 4.58 7.65 -6.48
CA ILE A 191 4.98 7.73 -7.89
C ILE A 191 5.71 9.07 -8.05
N ASP A 192 6.99 9.00 -8.41
CA ASP A 192 7.82 10.18 -8.69
C ASP A 192 7.87 11.20 -7.55
N HIS A 193 8.09 10.71 -6.33
CA HIS A 193 8.12 11.49 -5.08
C HIS A 193 6.79 12.17 -4.70
N ARG A 194 5.73 11.96 -5.48
CA ARG A 194 4.39 12.42 -5.19
C ARG A 194 3.53 11.25 -4.74
N GLY A 195 2.70 11.48 -3.72
CA GLY A 195 1.66 10.53 -3.36
C GLY A 195 0.61 10.47 -4.46
N SER A 196 0.18 9.27 -4.79
CA SER A 196 -1.08 9.00 -5.48
C SER A 196 -1.79 7.92 -4.68
N PHE A 197 -3.09 7.76 -4.86
CA PHE A 197 -3.84 6.75 -4.13
C PHE A 197 -4.87 6.07 -5.02
N LEU A 198 -5.17 4.82 -4.67
CA LEU A 198 -6.38 4.13 -5.10
C LEU A 198 -7.44 4.35 -4.03
N LEU A 199 -8.61 4.84 -4.42
CA LEU A 199 -9.73 4.96 -3.51
C LEU A 199 -10.34 3.57 -3.29
N LEU A 200 -10.37 3.11 -2.03
CA LEU A 200 -10.88 1.78 -1.68
C LEU A 200 -12.35 1.85 -1.27
N ASP A 201 -12.69 2.77 -0.38
CA ASP A 201 -14.04 2.94 0.13
C ASP A 201 -14.25 4.36 0.67
N THR A 202 -15.51 4.78 0.77
CA THR A 202 -15.87 6.10 1.29
C THR A 202 -17.11 6.05 2.16
N THR A 203 -17.22 7.00 3.08
CA THR A 203 -18.47 7.26 3.79
C THR A 203 -18.60 8.74 4.10
N THR A 204 -19.83 9.24 4.18
CA THR A 204 -20.10 10.62 4.59
C THR A 204 -20.64 10.67 6.01
N PHE A 205 -20.36 11.77 6.68
CA PHE A 205 -20.83 11.99 8.05
C PHE A 205 -21.02 13.47 8.34
N GLN A 206 -21.79 13.75 9.40
CA GLN A 206 -22.02 15.10 9.88
C GLN A 206 -21.38 15.29 11.24
N MET A 207 -20.75 16.45 11.46
CA MET A 207 -20.19 16.86 12.74
C MET A 207 -20.95 18.06 13.30
N LYS A 208 -21.24 18.00 14.61
CA LYS A 208 -21.79 19.14 15.36
C LYS A 208 -20.67 20.03 15.89
N ALA A 209 -21.02 21.23 16.32
CA ALA A 209 -20.07 22.10 17.03
C ALA A 209 -19.44 21.37 18.22
N LYS A 210 -18.13 21.61 18.45
CA LYS A 210 -17.32 20.94 19.49
C LYS A 210 -17.18 19.42 19.34
N GLN A 211 -17.40 18.89 18.15
CA GLN A 211 -16.99 17.54 17.78
C GLN A 211 -15.70 17.61 16.98
N TYR A 212 -14.90 16.56 17.08
CA TYR A 212 -13.60 16.42 16.44
C TYR A 212 -13.49 15.02 15.84
N ILE A 213 -12.55 14.83 14.92
CA ILE A 213 -12.24 13.53 14.33
C ILE A 213 -10.85 13.08 14.79
N ALA A 214 -10.76 11.85 15.26
CA ALA A 214 -9.51 11.14 15.53
C ALA A 214 -9.30 10.10 14.41
N THR A 215 -8.22 10.25 13.66
CA THR A 215 -7.81 9.32 12.57
C THR A 215 -6.62 8.43 12.98
N SER A 216 -6.15 8.59 14.22
CA SER A 216 -5.05 7.82 14.81
C SER A 216 -5.29 7.67 16.31
N ASP A 217 -4.48 6.82 16.96
CA ASP A 217 -4.34 6.71 18.42
C ASP A 217 -5.61 6.28 19.19
N CYS A 218 -6.65 5.88 18.47
CA CYS A 218 -7.80 5.20 19.05
C CYS A 218 -7.39 3.84 19.63
N ARG A 219 -8.07 3.46 20.72
CA ARG A 219 -8.00 2.11 21.30
C ARG A 219 -9.29 1.36 21.01
N TYR A 220 -9.20 0.10 20.61
CA TYR A 220 -10.32 -0.83 20.47
C TYR A 220 -10.12 -2.02 21.39
N ASP A 221 -11.11 -2.33 22.23
CA ASP A 221 -11.02 -3.38 23.25
C ASP A 221 -9.74 -3.26 24.11
N GLY A 222 -9.37 -2.02 24.44
CA GLY A 222 -8.22 -1.68 25.28
C GLY A 222 -6.86 -1.69 24.59
N LYS A 223 -6.76 -2.01 23.30
CA LYS A 223 -5.51 -2.02 22.53
C LYS A 223 -5.47 -0.89 21.53
N GLN A 224 -4.30 -0.28 21.30
CA GLN A 224 -4.15 0.68 20.21
C GLN A 224 -4.48 0.02 18.87
N ASP A 225 -5.25 0.73 18.06
CA ASP A 225 -5.73 0.25 16.77
C ASP A 225 -5.78 1.42 15.78
N LYS A 226 -4.77 1.46 14.90
CA LYS A 226 -4.63 2.50 13.87
C LYS A 226 -5.72 2.42 12.80
N GLU A 227 -6.48 1.33 12.74
CA GLU A 227 -7.59 1.20 11.81
C GLU A 227 -8.87 1.86 12.34
N ILE A 228 -8.89 2.36 13.57
CA ILE A 228 -10.09 2.99 14.14
C ILE A 228 -10.08 4.49 13.91
N VAL A 229 -11.15 4.97 13.29
CA VAL A 229 -11.47 6.38 13.12
C VAL A 229 -12.69 6.70 13.96
N ALA A 230 -12.64 7.77 14.75
CA ALA A 230 -13.72 8.14 15.65
C ALA A 230 -14.07 9.62 15.59
N ILE A 231 -15.36 9.94 15.64
CA ILE A 231 -15.85 11.26 16.02
C ILE A 231 -15.98 11.27 17.52
N TYR A 232 -15.39 12.28 18.16
CA TYR A 232 -15.43 12.43 19.61
C TYR A 232 -15.82 13.85 20.01
N ALA A 233 -16.25 13.99 21.26
CA ALA A 233 -16.37 15.26 21.95
C ALA A 233 -15.53 15.18 23.24
N SER A 234 -14.74 16.22 23.50
CA SER A 234 -13.99 16.35 24.75
C SER A 234 -14.13 17.76 25.30
N ASN A 235 -14.19 17.86 26.63
CA ASN A 235 -14.10 19.12 27.36
C ASN A 235 -12.71 19.34 27.98
N ASN A 236 -11.87 18.29 28.02
CA ASN A 236 -10.56 18.28 28.66
C ASN A 236 -9.66 17.27 27.94
N ASP A 237 -8.51 17.72 27.46
CA ASP A 237 -7.59 16.86 26.71
C ASP A 237 -6.99 15.72 27.54
N ASN A 238 -7.02 15.85 28.88
CA ASN A 238 -6.49 14.86 29.82
C ASN A 238 -7.48 13.76 30.21
N GLU A 239 -8.74 13.85 29.78
CA GLU A 239 -9.80 12.89 30.07
C GLU A 239 -10.11 12.01 28.85
N GLU A 240 -10.71 10.84 29.09
CA GLU A 240 -11.24 10.01 28.01
C GLU A 240 -12.35 10.78 27.28
N ALA A 241 -12.19 10.93 25.97
CA ALA A 241 -13.17 11.60 25.15
C ALA A 241 -14.45 10.78 25.02
N LYS A 242 -15.59 11.46 24.91
CA LYS A 242 -16.86 10.81 24.61
C LYS A 242 -16.90 10.47 23.12
N ILE A 243 -16.86 9.17 22.80
CA ILE A 243 -17.03 8.69 21.43
C ILE A 243 -18.49 8.88 20.99
N ILE A 244 -18.68 9.52 19.85
CA ILE A 244 -19.99 9.80 19.24
C ILE A 244 -20.31 8.80 18.13
N ARG A 245 -19.30 8.50 17.31
CA ARG A 245 -19.38 7.55 16.19
C ARG A 245 -17.99 7.00 15.92
N ALA A 246 -17.89 5.77 15.46
CA ALA A 246 -16.62 5.19 15.09
C ALA A 246 -16.76 4.21 13.93
N TRP A 247 -15.67 4.08 13.18
CA TRP A 247 -15.52 3.14 12.08
C TRP A 247 -14.16 2.45 12.15
N ARG A 248 -14.08 1.30 11.50
CA ARG A 248 -12.85 0.60 11.17
C ARG A 248 -12.57 0.72 9.68
N VAL A 249 -11.41 1.25 9.32
CA VAL A 249 -10.85 1.16 7.96
C VAL A 249 -10.15 -0.19 7.82
N ASN A 250 -10.93 -1.23 7.50
CA ASN A 250 -10.52 -2.61 7.59
C ASN A 250 -9.67 -3.01 6.37
N ARG A 251 -8.34 -3.13 6.56
CA ARG A 251 -7.40 -3.52 5.49
C ARG A 251 -7.61 -4.94 4.96
N LYS A 252 -8.31 -5.81 5.68
CA LYS A 252 -8.60 -7.18 5.20
C LYS A 252 -9.77 -7.20 4.24
N THR A 253 -10.80 -6.41 4.52
CA THR A 253 -12.02 -6.32 3.68
C THR A 253 -11.96 -5.20 2.66
N LEU A 254 -10.99 -4.29 2.81
CA LEU A 254 -10.81 -3.06 2.05
C LEU A 254 -12.04 -2.13 2.15
N LYS A 255 -12.70 -2.11 3.31
CA LYS A 255 -13.94 -1.37 3.55
C LYS A 255 -13.92 -0.54 4.83
N ILE A 256 -14.77 0.49 4.87
CA ILE A 256 -15.10 1.26 6.05
C ILE A 256 -16.31 0.62 6.74
N GLU A 257 -16.09 0.09 7.93
CA GLU A 257 -17.09 -0.68 8.67
C GLU A 257 -17.46 0.03 9.98
N GLY A 258 -18.74 0.11 10.32
CA GLY A 258 -19.15 0.65 11.62
C GLY A 258 -18.66 -0.25 12.77
N VAL A 259 -18.24 0.35 13.88
CA VAL A 259 -17.86 -0.40 15.09
C VAL A 259 -18.66 0.05 16.31
N GLU A 260 -18.74 -0.85 17.29
CA GLU A 260 -19.38 -0.58 18.58
C GLU A 260 -18.62 0.49 19.37
N ILE A 261 -19.24 1.66 19.58
CA ILE A 261 -18.60 2.81 20.21
C ILE A 261 -18.16 2.55 21.66
N GLY A 262 -18.82 1.64 22.38
CA GLY A 262 -18.45 1.28 23.77
C GLY A 262 -17.10 0.57 23.88
N LYS A 263 -16.60 0.03 22.77
CA LYS A 263 -15.28 -0.61 22.67
C LYS A 263 -14.17 0.35 22.28
N VAL A 264 -14.54 1.55 21.82
CA VAL A 264 -13.61 2.58 21.36
C VAL A 264 -13.28 3.52 22.51
N LYS A 265 -12.00 3.78 22.72
CA LYS A 265 -11.49 4.78 23.66
C LYS A 265 -10.51 5.70 22.97
N TYR A 266 -10.49 6.96 23.35
CA TYR A 266 -9.59 7.96 22.79
C TYR A 266 -9.35 9.07 23.83
N LYS A 267 -8.11 9.52 23.94
CA LYS A 267 -7.71 10.59 24.86
C LYS A 267 -6.75 11.52 24.12
N VAL A 268 -7.10 12.80 24.04
CA VAL A 268 -6.37 13.79 23.21
C VAL A 268 -4.91 13.92 23.64
N ALA A 269 -4.66 13.95 24.95
CA ALA A 269 -3.29 14.06 25.49
C ALA A 269 -2.38 12.89 25.08
N ASP A 270 -2.94 11.73 24.71
CA ASP A 270 -2.14 10.58 24.28
C ASP A 270 -1.45 10.86 22.93
N ASN A 271 -2.00 11.76 22.09
CA ASN A 271 -1.37 12.15 20.82
C ASN A 271 -0.04 12.91 21.01
N ASN A 272 0.14 13.58 22.15
CA ASN A 272 1.34 14.40 22.41
C ASN A 272 2.51 13.58 22.97
N LEU A 273 2.26 12.33 23.41
CA LEU A 273 3.28 11.49 24.05
C LEU A 273 4.17 10.73 23.06
N PHE A 274 3.79 10.66 21.78
CA PHE A 274 4.50 9.85 20.77
C PHE A 274 5.60 10.59 20.00
N TYR A 275 5.75 11.91 20.16
CA TYR A 275 6.74 12.70 19.42
C TYR A 275 8.16 12.74 20.01
N TRP A 276 8.44 12.02 21.10
CA TRP A 276 9.72 12.14 21.84
C TRP A 276 10.52 10.85 22.03
N ASN A 277 10.08 9.73 21.46
CA ASN A 277 10.79 8.44 21.58
C ASN A 277 11.11 7.82 20.21
N GLU A 278 11.77 8.58 19.34
CA GLU A 278 12.56 8.04 18.21
C GLU A 278 14.01 8.53 18.27
#